data_AF-F6Y5N8-F1
#
_entry.id   AF-F6Y5N8-F1
#
_cell.length_a   1.000
_cell.length_b   1.000
_cell.length_c   1.000
_cell.angle_alpha   90.00
_cell.angle_beta   90.00
_cell.angle_gamma   90.00
#
_symmetry.space_group_name_H-M   'P 1'
#
loop_
_entity.id
_entity.type
_entity.pdbx_description
1 polymer ?
#
loop_
_entity_poly.entity_id
_entity_poly.type
_entity_poly.pdbx_seq_one_letter_code
_entity_poly.pdbx_strand_id
1 'polypeptide(L)'
;MFNNHSCMLESESSITDEQYRITLFVFNKSQTENESKPNQLLTKFAKRSCHATRQWLTEKLFPLVCKWSNDENTKLPKDSKKFPTSLSLIDKEKYSILYQELKRKYGLELAKVWPEVTDPQKYVYEDVAIATYLLVLWEQERELLGTSKLQSFVDIGCGNGLLVHILNSEKHPGKGIDIRKRKVWEVLSKANLEEDVVTPEDLSTLQGYDWLLGNHSDELTPWIPVMASRCSYNTRYWVLPCCFFDFNCKFERSQSTNGQYRDYLNFVNSVGSECGFQVMEDVMRIPSTKRVCYVGMKKNYPKNEHSIKLQSIERYVTSRCDETKYENLNFVPRPKVEKIQNCTKMKRTVQQQIVETIVKKLLSVVNMKENIETGKSWNMGGSLPLHEAAALLDEKTRNEMKNECGGLQTLMRNYHQIFQIRNGNVQLRDWSLTQTRRKRKRKHLADSAVKTKQCWFHISHPDGCPLSNAKCNFLHGNQ
;
A
#
# COMPACT_ATOMS: atom_id res chain seq x y z
N MET A 1 16.39 -50.95 -25.90
CA MET A 1 17.72 -50.51 -26.36
C MET A 1 17.67 -49.01 -26.57
N PHE A 2 18.09 -48.23 -25.58
CA PHE A 2 18.32 -46.79 -25.72
C PHE A 2 19.63 -46.47 -25.01
N ASN A 3 20.47 -45.74 -25.73
CA ASN A 3 21.91 -45.59 -25.51
C ASN A 3 22.26 -44.91 -24.19
N ASN A 4 23.17 -45.53 -23.43
CA ASN A 4 23.99 -44.89 -22.42
C ASN A 4 25.07 -44.06 -23.13
N HIS A 5 24.99 -42.73 -23.05
CA HIS A 5 26.17 -41.89 -23.16
C HIS A 5 26.58 -41.44 -21.76
N SER A 6 27.61 -42.12 -21.24
CA SER A 6 28.46 -41.63 -20.17
C SER A 6 29.33 -40.51 -20.74
N CYS A 7 29.22 -39.30 -20.20
CA CYS A 7 30.19 -38.25 -20.42
C CYS A 7 30.92 -38.03 -19.09
N MET A 8 32.20 -38.45 -19.08
CA MET A 8 33.14 -38.17 -18.01
C MET A 8 33.39 -36.65 -17.93
N LEU A 9 33.31 -36.09 -16.73
CA LEU A 9 33.87 -34.77 -16.45
C LEU A 9 35.27 -34.97 -15.89
N GLU A 10 36.26 -34.69 -16.74
CA GLU A 10 37.63 -34.41 -16.30
C GLU A 10 37.64 -33.12 -15.47
N SER A 11 38.42 -33.18 -14.39
CA SER A 11 38.67 -32.08 -13.48
C SER A 11 39.66 -31.10 -14.09
N GLU A 12 39.26 -29.85 -14.26
CA GLU A 12 40.23 -28.75 -14.24
C GLU A 12 39.63 -27.51 -13.59
N SER A 13 40.47 -26.92 -12.74
CA SER A 13 40.18 -25.89 -11.76
C SER A 13 40.10 -24.50 -12.40
N SER A 14 39.14 -23.71 -11.93
CA SER A 14 39.29 -22.33 -11.42
C SER A 14 38.08 -21.48 -11.79
N ILE A 15 37.51 -20.85 -10.76
CA ILE A 15 36.72 -19.60 -10.73
C ILE A 15 35.73 -19.74 -9.56
N THR A 16 36.00 -18.94 -8.53
CA THR A 16 35.18 -18.76 -7.34
C THR A 16 33.97 -17.91 -7.67
N ASP A 17 32.83 -18.54 -7.90
CA ASP A 17 31.52 -17.93 -7.70
C ASP A 17 30.64 -18.95 -6.97
N GLU A 18 30.15 -18.60 -5.78
CA GLU A 18 29.30 -19.46 -4.97
C GLU A 18 27.92 -19.66 -5.62
N GLN A 19 27.84 -20.54 -6.61
CA GLN A 19 26.57 -20.97 -7.19
C GLN A 19 25.81 -21.89 -6.21
N TYR A 20 24.71 -21.40 -5.67
CA TYR A 20 23.74 -22.21 -4.93
C TYR A 20 22.96 -23.09 -5.91
N ARG A 21 23.13 -24.42 -5.82
CA ARG A 21 22.33 -25.38 -6.61
C ARG A 21 21.16 -25.89 -5.77
N ILE A 22 19.94 -25.48 -6.13
CA ILE A 22 18.70 -26.06 -5.59
C ILE A 22 18.15 -27.01 -6.65
N THR A 23 18.13 -28.32 -6.35
CA THR A 23 17.50 -29.31 -7.23
C THR A 23 16.08 -29.57 -6.78
N LEU A 24 15.11 -29.13 -7.56
CA LEU A 24 13.70 -29.46 -7.39
C LEU A 24 13.39 -30.75 -8.17
N PHE A 25 12.93 -31.79 -7.48
CA PHE A 25 12.35 -32.97 -8.12
C PHE A 25 10.84 -32.82 -8.13
N VAL A 26 10.25 -32.66 -9.32
CA VAL A 26 8.80 -32.72 -9.51
C VAL A 26 8.49 -34.10 -10.09
N PHE A 27 7.89 -34.96 -9.28
CA PHE A 27 7.44 -36.27 -9.74
C PHE A 27 6.02 -36.14 -10.29
N ASN A 28 5.85 -36.27 -11.61
CA ASN A 28 4.53 -36.56 -12.17
C ASN A 28 4.28 -38.06 -11.98
N LYS A 29 3.40 -38.42 -11.04
CA LYS A 29 2.96 -39.81 -10.91
C LYS A 29 2.11 -40.11 -12.15
N SER A 30 2.64 -40.91 -13.08
CA SER A 30 1.84 -41.54 -14.12
C SER A 30 0.71 -42.30 -13.46
N GLN A 31 -0.50 -42.14 -13.99
CA GLN A 31 -1.73 -42.74 -13.49
C GLN A 31 -1.62 -44.26 -13.40
N THR A 32 -1.32 -44.79 -12.22
CA THR A 32 -1.78 -46.10 -11.77
C THR A 32 -1.89 -46.09 -10.24
N GLU A 33 -3.11 -46.42 -9.79
CA GLU A 33 -3.48 -46.93 -8.46
C GLU A 33 -3.44 -45.98 -7.24
N ASN A 34 -4.65 -45.51 -6.90
CA ASN A 34 -5.30 -45.54 -5.57
C ASN A 34 -4.52 -45.22 -4.29
N GLU A 35 -3.57 -44.27 -4.32
CA GLU A 35 -3.17 -43.56 -3.10
C GLU A 35 -2.97 -42.07 -3.35
N SER A 36 -3.88 -41.24 -2.84
CA SER A 36 -3.77 -39.79 -2.78
C SER A 36 -2.78 -39.35 -1.69
N LYS A 37 -1.48 -39.50 -1.95
CA LYS A 37 -0.42 -38.86 -1.15
C LYS A 37 0.06 -37.58 -1.87
N PRO A 38 0.25 -36.45 -1.15
CA PRO A 38 0.65 -35.19 -1.76
C PRO A 38 2.04 -35.28 -2.40
N ASN A 39 2.24 -34.55 -3.49
CA ASN A 39 3.54 -34.36 -4.13
C ASN A 39 4.62 -34.01 -3.08
N GLN A 40 5.63 -34.86 -2.91
CA GLN A 40 6.74 -34.62 -1.98
C GLN A 40 7.88 -33.90 -2.70
N LEU A 41 8.27 -32.76 -2.13
CA LEU A 41 9.34 -31.91 -2.64
C LEU A 41 10.58 -32.16 -1.76
N LEU A 42 11.52 -32.96 -2.26
CA LEU A 42 12.75 -33.33 -1.55
C LEU A 42 13.84 -32.28 -1.78
N THR A 43 14.35 -31.69 -0.69
CA THR A 43 15.28 -30.57 -0.79
C THR A 43 16.59 -30.93 -0.09
N LYS A 44 17.65 -31.16 -0.89
CA LYS A 44 19.01 -31.35 -0.38
C LYS A 44 19.72 -30.00 -0.35
N PHE A 45 20.15 -29.56 0.83
CA PHE A 45 20.98 -28.37 0.97
C PHE A 45 22.46 -28.73 0.93
N ALA A 46 23.28 -27.96 0.21
CA ALA A 46 24.72 -28.07 0.31
C ALA A 46 25.20 -27.77 1.76
N LYS A 47 26.29 -28.44 2.18
CA LYS A 47 26.83 -28.37 3.55
C LYS A 47 27.05 -26.94 4.07
N ARG A 48 27.27 -25.95 3.19
CA ARG A 48 27.62 -24.56 3.53
C ARG A 48 26.49 -23.53 3.61
N SER A 49 25.22 -23.86 3.37
CA SER A 49 24.16 -22.83 3.45
C SER A 49 23.91 -22.35 4.90
N CYS A 50 23.83 -21.03 5.08
CA CYS A 50 23.59 -20.41 6.39
C CYS A 50 22.20 -20.80 6.93
N HIS A 51 22.07 -20.86 8.26
CA HIS A 51 20.82 -21.28 8.93
C HIS A 51 19.61 -20.44 8.48
N ALA A 52 19.79 -19.13 8.28
CA ALA A 52 18.73 -18.22 7.85
C ALA A 52 18.18 -18.56 6.44
N THR A 53 19.05 -18.87 5.48
CA THR A 53 18.65 -19.26 4.12
C THR A 53 17.93 -20.60 4.10
N ARG A 54 18.44 -21.60 4.85
CA ARG A 54 17.75 -22.91 5.00
C ARG A 54 16.36 -22.74 5.60
N GLN A 55 16.24 -21.93 6.64
CA GLN A 55 14.97 -21.67 7.30
C GLN A 55 13.96 -20.99 6.36
N TRP A 56 14.39 -19.97 5.60
CA TRP A 56 13.49 -19.31 4.65
C TRP A 56 13.04 -20.23 3.52
N LEU A 57 13.95 -21.03 2.96
CA LEU A 57 13.63 -21.98 1.90
C LEU A 57 12.60 -23.02 2.38
N THR A 58 12.82 -23.60 3.56
CA THR A 58 11.94 -24.65 4.11
C THR A 58 10.60 -24.11 4.63
N GLU A 59 10.61 -22.98 5.34
CA GLU A 59 9.40 -22.46 5.99
C GLU A 59 8.56 -21.53 5.08
N LYS A 60 9.15 -21.01 4.00
CA LYS A 60 8.48 -20.04 3.10
C LYS A 60 8.42 -20.52 1.66
N LEU A 61 9.57 -20.77 1.03
CA LEU A 61 9.60 -21.03 -0.41
C LEU A 61 8.94 -22.36 -0.77
N PHE A 62 9.33 -23.48 -0.16
CA PHE A 62 8.78 -24.79 -0.54
C PHE A 62 7.28 -24.91 -0.30
N PRO A 63 6.72 -24.44 0.83
CA PRO A 63 5.26 -24.39 1.00
C PRO A 63 4.56 -23.58 -0.10
N LEU A 64 5.16 -22.48 -0.55
CA LEU A 64 4.63 -21.67 -1.66
C LEU A 64 4.72 -22.41 -3.00
N VAL A 65 5.85 -23.05 -3.30
CA VAL A 65 6.03 -23.82 -4.55
C VAL A 65 5.07 -25.01 -4.61
N CYS A 66 4.93 -25.78 -3.52
CA CYS A 66 3.95 -26.87 -3.45
C CYS A 66 2.51 -26.35 -3.61
N LYS A 67 2.21 -25.18 -3.03
CA LYS A 67 0.91 -24.54 -3.21
C LYS A 67 0.69 -24.15 -4.67
N TRP A 68 1.68 -23.53 -5.32
CA TRP A 68 1.60 -23.12 -6.72
C TRP A 68 1.52 -24.30 -7.68
N SER A 69 2.20 -25.41 -7.39
CA SER A 69 2.17 -26.62 -8.22
C SER A 69 0.83 -27.37 -8.15
N ASN A 70 0.11 -27.23 -7.03
CA ASN A 70 -1.17 -27.89 -6.80
C ASN A 70 -2.39 -26.99 -7.12
N ASP A 71 -2.16 -25.73 -7.51
CA ASP A 71 -3.23 -24.81 -7.88
C ASP A 71 -3.69 -25.10 -9.32
N GLU A 72 -4.73 -25.95 -9.46
CA GLU A 72 -5.34 -26.28 -10.75
C GLU A 72 -5.94 -25.05 -11.48
N ASN A 73 -6.02 -23.89 -10.81
CA ASN A 73 -6.41 -22.60 -11.41
C ASN A 73 -5.39 -22.01 -12.38
N THR A 74 -4.26 -22.69 -12.65
CA THR A 74 -3.41 -22.38 -13.80
C THR A 74 -4.06 -22.76 -15.14
N LYS A 75 -5.14 -23.56 -15.14
CA LYS A 75 -6.10 -23.59 -16.25
C LYS A 75 -7.03 -22.38 -16.11
N LEU A 76 -6.68 -21.28 -16.77
CA LEU A 76 -7.47 -20.05 -16.88
C LEU A 76 -8.97 -20.35 -17.03
N PRO A 77 -9.82 -19.97 -16.06
CA PRO A 77 -11.24 -19.82 -16.32
C PRO A 77 -11.40 -18.60 -17.24
N LYS A 78 -11.93 -18.81 -18.45
CA LYS A 78 -12.12 -17.77 -19.47
C LYS A 78 -13.01 -16.60 -19.04
N ASP A 79 -13.70 -16.68 -17.90
CA ASP A 79 -14.78 -15.75 -17.55
C ASP A 79 -14.68 -15.06 -16.16
N SER A 80 -13.52 -15.05 -15.50
CA SER A 80 -13.36 -14.22 -14.28
C SER A 80 -12.53 -12.98 -14.56
N LYS A 81 -13.17 -11.80 -14.49
CA LYS A 81 -12.58 -10.44 -14.48
C LYS A 81 -11.62 -10.24 -13.28
N LYS A 82 -10.59 -11.06 -13.16
CA LYS A 82 -9.52 -10.93 -12.17
C LYS A 82 -8.35 -10.19 -12.81
N PHE A 83 -7.72 -9.32 -12.01
CA PHE A 83 -6.61 -8.44 -12.38
C PHE A 83 -5.63 -9.08 -13.38
N PRO A 84 -5.09 -8.32 -14.36
CA PRO A 84 -4.11 -8.84 -15.29
C PRO A 84 -2.89 -9.41 -14.57
N THR A 85 -2.23 -10.37 -15.21
CA THR A 85 -0.99 -10.98 -14.70
C THR A 85 0.05 -9.89 -14.44
N SER A 86 0.66 -9.85 -13.25
CA SER A 86 1.58 -8.76 -12.89
C SER A 86 2.74 -8.59 -13.85
N LEU A 87 3.06 -7.32 -14.15
CA LEU A 87 4.07 -6.89 -15.11
C LEU A 87 3.78 -7.45 -16.51
N SER A 88 2.55 -7.31 -16.99
CA SER A 88 2.14 -7.77 -18.31
C SER A 88 2.57 -6.83 -19.44
N LEU A 89 2.85 -5.56 -19.16
CA LEU A 89 3.23 -4.57 -20.16
C LEU A 89 4.74 -4.43 -20.36
N ILE A 90 5.55 -5.09 -19.53
CA ILE A 90 7.01 -5.00 -19.58
C ILE A 90 7.68 -6.37 -19.54
N ASP A 91 8.94 -6.43 -19.97
CA ASP A 91 9.76 -7.63 -19.86
C ASP A 91 10.09 -7.94 -18.38
N LYS A 92 9.66 -9.11 -17.93
CA LYS A 92 9.78 -9.54 -16.52
C LYS A 92 11.22 -9.86 -16.12
N GLU A 93 12.04 -10.31 -17.07
CA GLU A 93 13.44 -10.64 -16.84
C GLU A 93 14.26 -9.35 -16.73
N LYS A 94 14.13 -8.44 -17.71
CA LYS A 94 14.74 -7.09 -17.66
C LYS A 94 14.34 -6.36 -16.37
N TYR A 95 13.05 -6.38 -16.02
CA TYR A 95 12.57 -5.79 -14.76
C TYR A 95 13.25 -6.40 -13.54
N SER A 96 13.36 -7.73 -13.48
CA SER A 96 13.91 -8.42 -12.31
C SER A 96 15.38 -8.09 -12.10
N ILE A 97 16.17 -8.04 -13.19
CA ILE A 97 17.58 -7.66 -13.17
C ILE A 97 17.72 -6.20 -12.73
N LEU A 98 17.07 -5.28 -13.44
CA LEU A 98 17.17 -3.84 -13.17
C LEU A 98 16.68 -3.50 -11.76
N TYR A 99 15.61 -4.14 -11.27
CA TYR A 99 15.13 -3.93 -9.90
C TYR A 99 16.20 -4.25 -8.86
N GLN A 100 16.94 -5.36 -9.01
CA GLN A 100 18.02 -5.70 -8.06
C GLN A 100 19.16 -4.68 -8.12
N GLU A 101 19.50 -4.23 -9.33
CA GLU A 101 20.53 -3.20 -9.53
C GLU A 101 20.15 -1.89 -8.86
N LEU A 102 18.95 -1.37 -9.13
CA LEU A 102 18.46 -0.12 -8.54
C LEU A 102 18.28 -0.24 -7.03
N LYS A 103 17.81 -1.40 -6.54
CA LYS A 103 17.68 -1.67 -5.11
C LYS A 103 19.03 -1.63 -4.40
N ARG A 104 20.09 -2.18 -4.99
CA ARG A 104 21.45 -2.11 -4.45
C ARG A 104 22.01 -0.69 -4.53
N LYS A 105 21.76 0.01 -5.64
CA LYS A 105 22.29 1.35 -5.93
C LYS A 105 21.67 2.45 -5.05
N TYR A 106 20.35 2.40 -4.86
CA TYR A 106 19.60 3.45 -4.16
C TYR A 106 19.00 3.00 -2.83
N GLY A 107 18.52 1.76 -2.77
CA GLY A 107 17.65 1.31 -1.68
C GLY A 107 18.33 1.22 -0.32
N LEU A 108 19.57 0.70 -0.25
CA LEU A 108 20.24 0.42 1.03
C LEU A 108 20.66 1.67 1.79
N GLU A 109 21.26 2.64 1.11
CA GLU A 109 21.74 3.87 1.76
C GLU A 109 20.58 4.81 2.10
N LEU A 110 19.63 5.01 1.18
CA LEU A 110 18.47 5.86 1.45
C LEU A 110 17.56 5.32 2.55
N ALA A 111 17.42 3.99 2.67
CA ALA A 111 16.65 3.41 3.77
C ALA A 111 17.29 3.63 5.15
N LYS A 112 18.62 3.81 5.23
CA LYS A 112 19.33 4.10 6.49
C LYS A 112 19.17 5.55 6.94
N VAL A 113 19.13 6.48 5.99
CA VAL A 113 19.07 7.94 6.26
C VAL A 113 17.68 8.53 6.06
N TRP A 114 16.63 7.69 6.03
CA TRP A 114 15.26 8.11 5.76
C TRP A 114 14.73 9.05 6.86
N PRO A 115 14.47 10.33 6.57
CA PRO A 115 14.12 11.31 7.60
C PRO A 115 12.62 11.39 7.87
N GLU A 116 11.80 10.66 7.12
CA GLU A 116 10.35 10.64 7.28
C GLU A 116 9.91 9.63 8.35
N VAL A 117 8.74 9.86 8.94
CA VAL A 117 8.14 8.97 9.95
C VAL A 117 7.60 7.65 9.36
N THR A 118 7.65 7.50 8.04
CA THR A 118 7.16 6.34 7.31
C THR A 118 8.18 5.20 7.30
N ASP A 119 7.70 3.96 7.10
CA ASP A 119 8.58 2.78 7.05
C ASP A 119 9.45 2.80 5.78
N PRO A 120 10.78 3.01 5.88
CA PRO A 120 11.65 3.07 4.71
C PRO A 120 11.62 1.78 3.88
N GLN A 121 11.43 0.60 4.52
CA GLN A 121 11.35 -0.66 3.79
C GLN A 121 10.10 -0.76 2.91
N LYS A 122 9.05 -0.01 3.23
CA LYS A 122 7.86 0.05 2.40
C LYS A 122 8.04 1.06 1.28
N TYR A 123 8.37 2.31 1.61
CA TYR A 123 8.32 3.42 0.67
C TYR A 123 9.52 3.45 -0.28
N VAL A 124 10.74 3.20 0.21
CA VAL A 124 11.94 3.22 -0.64
C VAL A 124 11.87 2.14 -1.72
N TYR A 125 11.54 0.91 -1.33
CA TYR A 125 11.49 -0.21 -2.28
C TYR A 125 10.27 -0.18 -3.20
N GLU A 126 9.21 0.54 -2.83
CA GLU A 126 8.05 0.82 -3.69
C GLU A 126 8.46 1.77 -4.82
N ASP A 127 9.10 2.90 -4.51
CA ASP A 127 9.56 3.85 -5.53
C ASP A 127 10.67 3.26 -6.42
N VAL A 128 11.57 2.43 -5.88
CA VAL A 128 12.54 1.68 -6.70
C VAL A 128 11.84 0.75 -7.70
N ALA A 129 10.78 0.05 -7.28
CA ALA A 129 10.01 -0.82 -8.16
C ALA A 129 9.25 -0.03 -9.24
N ILE A 130 8.69 1.13 -8.89
CA ILE A 130 8.03 2.04 -9.84
C ILE A 130 9.03 2.60 -10.86
N ALA A 131 10.18 3.09 -10.40
CA ALA A 131 11.24 3.57 -11.28
C ALA A 131 11.72 2.48 -12.24
N THR A 132 11.92 1.26 -11.72
CA THR A 132 12.30 0.10 -12.55
C THR A 132 11.27 -0.16 -13.64
N TYR A 133 9.98 -0.18 -13.28
CA TYR A 133 8.90 -0.42 -14.24
C TYR A 133 8.89 0.62 -15.36
N LEU A 134 9.00 1.90 -15.00
CA LEU A 134 9.02 2.99 -15.97
C LEU A 134 10.24 2.92 -16.88
N LEU A 135 11.43 2.62 -16.35
CA LEU A 135 12.65 2.51 -17.14
C LEU A 135 12.60 1.37 -18.16
N VAL A 136 12.06 0.20 -17.78
CA VAL A 136 11.86 -0.93 -18.72
C VAL A 136 10.81 -0.58 -19.77
N LEU A 137 9.69 0.04 -19.36
CA LEU A 137 8.65 0.50 -20.28
C LEU A 137 9.20 1.52 -21.30
N TRP A 138 10.02 2.47 -20.84
CA TRP A 138 10.64 3.49 -21.65
C TRP A 138 11.74 2.96 -22.57
N GLU A 139 12.46 1.92 -22.15
CA GLU A 139 13.39 1.20 -23.03
C GLU A 139 12.65 0.56 -24.20
N GLN A 140 11.55 -0.15 -23.94
CA GLN A 140 10.71 -0.74 -24.99
C GLN A 140 10.12 0.34 -25.92
N GLU A 141 9.70 1.48 -25.37
CA GLU A 141 9.25 2.62 -26.18
C GLU A 141 10.35 3.14 -27.11
N ARG A 142 11.58 3.29 -26.61
CA ARG A 142 12.73 3.73 -27.41
C ARG A 142 13.05 2.75 -28.54
N GLU A 143 13.01 1.46 -28.25
CA GLU A 143 13.17 0.39 -29.25
C GLU A 143 12.10 0.51 -30.35
N LEU A 144 10.84 0.67 -29.98
CA LEU A 144 9.72 0.83 -30.92
C LEU A 144 9.81 2.09 -31.79
N LEU A 145 10.33 3.19 -31.22
CA LEU A 145 10.50 4.46 -31.94
C LEU A 145 11.84 4.57 -32.69
N GLY A 146 12.73 3.59 -32.56
CA GLY A 146 14.06 3.62 -33.16
C GLY A 146 14.92 4.79 -32.67
N THR A 147 14.78 5.21 -31.41
CA THR A 147 15.48 6.37 -30.86
C THR A 147 16.31 6.01 -29.62
N SER A 148 17.44 6.68 -29.44
CA SER A 148 18.26 6.61 -28.23
C SER A 148 17.95 7.73 -27.24
N LYS A 149 17.08 8.69 -27.59
CA LYS A 149 16.73 9.82 -26.73
C LYS A 149 15.98 9.32 -25.49
N LEU A 150 16.48 9.69 -24.30
CA LEU A 150 15.81 9.39 -23.04
C LEU A 150 14.54 10.24 -22.88
N GLN A 151 13.48 9.59 -22.38
CA GLN A 151 12.19 10.19 -22.13
C GLN A 151 12.29 11.29 -21.08
N SER A 152 11.66 12.42 -21.39
CA SER A 152 11.46 13.51 -20.44
C SER A 152 10.16 13.33 -19.65
N PHE A 153 10.14 13.75 -18.38
CA PHE A 153 8.98 13.53 -17.52
C PHE A 153 8.65 14.67 -16.53
N VAL A 154 7.39 14.74 -16.11
CA VAL A 154 6.96 15.45 -14.90
C VAL A 154 6.20 14.49 -13.99
N ASP A 155 6.62 14.35 -12.73
CA ASP A 155 5.89 13.62 -11.69
C ASP A 155 5.00 14.58 -10.89
N ILE A 156 3.69 14.43 -11.06
CA ILE A 156 2.67 15.34 -10.54
C ILE A 156 2.17 14.82 -9.19
N GLY A 157 2.36 15.62 -8.14
CA GLY A 157 2.14 15.17 -6.77
C GLY A 157 3.24 14.20 -6.31
N CYS A 158 4.50 14.55 -6.59
CA CYS A 158 5.65 13.66 -6.41
C CYS A 158 5.97 13.28 -4.95
N GLY A 159 5.33 13.93 -3.97
CA GLY A 159 5.41 13.59 -2.56
C GLY A 159 6.84 13.55 -2.02
N ASN A 160 7.35 12.35 -1.78
CA ASN A 160 8.70 12.17 -1.24
C ASN A 160 9.83 12.50 -2.25
N GLY A 161 9.53 12.59 -3.55
CA GLY A 161 10.50 12.92 -4.60
C GLY A 161 11.52 11.82 -4.94
N LEU A 162 11.47 10.65 -4.31
CA LEU A 162 12.42 9.56 -4.53
C LEU A 162 12.32 8.98 -5.95
N LEU A 163 11.11 8.86 -6.50
CA LEU A 163 10.93 8.43 -7.88
C LEU A 163 11.70 9.35 -8.84
N VAL A 164 11.52 10.66 -8.69
CA VAL A 164 12.20 11.70 -9.47
C VAL A 164 13.71 11.61 -9.30
N HIS A 165 14.19 11.45 -8.06
CA HIS A 165 15.61 11.27 -7.76
C HIS A 165 16.23 10.10 -8.54
N ILE A 166 15.55 8.94 -8.56
CA ILE A 166 16.04 7.75 -9.25
C ILE A 166 16.06 8.01 -10.77
N LEU A 167 14.96 8.51 -11.34
CA LEU A 167 14.87 8.75 -12.78
C LEU A 167 15.89 9.80 -13.26
N ASN A 168 16.08 10.91 -12.55
CA ASN A 168 17.13 11.89 -12.86
C ASN A 168 18.54 11.30 -12.69
N SER A 169 18.74 10.42 -11.70
CA SER A 169 20.02 9.71 -11.51
C SER A 169 20.33 8.75 -12.66
N GLU A 170 19.30 8.15 -13.26
CA GLU A 170 19.35 7.38 -14.52
C GLU A 170 19.30 8.26 -15.78
N LYS A 171 19.56 9.57 -15.64
CA LYS A 171 19.74 10.55 -16.74
C LYS A 171 18.47 10.91 -17.51
N HIS A 172 17.29 10.49 -17.05
CA HIS A 172 16.04 10.97 -17.62
C HIS A 172 15.81 12.45 -17.22
N PRO A 173 15.68 13.37 -18.18
CA PRO A 173 15.42 14.78 -17.87
C PRO A 173 13.98 14.93 -17.35
N GLY A 174 13.79 15.62 -16.25
CA GLY A 174 12.46 15.74 -15.68
C GLY A 174 12.45 16.45 -14.36
N LYS A 175 11.25 16.59 -13.80
CA LYS A 175 11.04 17.18 -12.48
C LYS A 175 9.88 16.53 -11.74
N GLY A 176 9.87 16.71 -10.42
CA GLY A 176 8.70 16.45 -9.58
C GLY A 176 8.10 17.76 -9.09
N ILE A 177 6.79 17.85 -9.11
CA ILE A 177 6.05 18.99 -8.55
C ILE A 177 5.16 18.45 -7.44
N ASP A 178 5.25 19.04 -6.25
CA ASP A 178 4.33 18.77 -5.15
C ASP A 178 3.96 20.06 -4.46
N ILE A 179 2.72 20.15 -3.99
CA ILE A 179 2.23 21.32 -3.24
C ILE A 179 2.99 21.55 -1.94
N ARG A 180 3.74 20.54 -1.46
CA ARG A 180 4.49 20.58 -0.22
C ARG A 180 5.85 19.91 -0.33
N LYS A 181 6.89 20.66 0.05
CA LYS A 181 8.22 20.11 0.26
C LYS A 181 8.26 19.12 1.43
N ARG A 182 8.82 17.93 1.20
CA ARG A 182 9.07 16.91 2.25
C ARG A 182 10.50 17.02 2.79
N LYS A 183 10.75 16.52 4.01
CA LYS A 183 12.08 16.61 4.63
C LYS A 183 13.12 15.82 3.85
N VAL A 184 12.71 14.68 3.30
CA VAL A 184 13.58 13.83 2.48
C VAL A 184 14.13 14.53 1.24
N TRP A 185 13.51 15.60 0.74
CA TRP A 185 14.04 16.34 -0.41
C TRP A 185 15.46 16.86 -0.16
N GLU A 186 15.83 17.17 1.09
CA GLU A 186 17.16 17.65 1.45
C GLU A 186 18.28 16.63 1.18
N VAL A 187 17.96 15.33 1.18
CA VAL A 187 18.95 14.26 0.93
C VAL A 187 18.90 13.75 -0.51
N LEU A 188 17.96 14.21 -1.34
CA LEU A 188 17.77 13.77 -2.72
C LEU A 188 18.48 14.70 -3.73
N SER A 189 19.78 14.90 -3.57
CA SER A 189 20.57 15.93 -4.28
C SER A 189 20.50 15.94 -5.82
N LYS A 190 20.14 14.81 -6.45
CA LYS A 190 19.99 14.70 -7.91
C LYS A 190 18.57 14.95 -8.43
N ALA A 191 17.60 15.11 -7.54
CA ALA A 191 16.21 15.29 -7.92
C ALA A 191 15.93 16.76 -8.24
N ASN A 192 15.35 17.02 -9.40
CA ASN A 192 14.78 18.32 -9.70
C ASN A 192 13.35 18.39 -9.12
N LEU A 193 13.18 19.04 -7.98
CA LEU A 193 11.92 19.06 -7.23
C LEU A 193 11.45 20.51 -7.01
N GLU A 194 10.18 20.77 -7.29
CA GLU A 194 9.55 22.07 -7.19
C GLU A 194 8.37 22.01 -6.20
N GLU A 195 8.36 22.92 -5.21
CA GLU A 195 7.23 23.10 -4.30
C GLU A 195 6.23 24.07 -4.93
N ASP A 196 5.28 23.54 -5.69
CA ASP A 196 4.29 24.33 -6.42
C ASP A 196 2.93 23.62 -6.56
N VAL A 197 1.91 24.39 -6.90
CA VAL A 197 0.56 23.90 -7.15
C VAL A 197 0.40 23.57 -8.62
N VAL A 198 0.03 22.32 -8.93
CA VAL A 198 -0.40 21.94 -10.28
C VAL A 198 -1.91 22.05 -10.35
N THR A 199 -2.43 22.79 -11.33
CA THR A 199 -3.85 22.81 -11.64
C THR A 199 -4.10 22.38 -13.09
N PRO A 200 -5.24 21.75 -13.40
CA PRO A 200 -5.57 21.33 -14.77
C PRO A 200 -5.73 22.47 -15.79
N GLU A 201 -5.87 23.71 -15.32
CA GLU A 201 -6.02 24.93 -16.11
C GLU A 201 -4.67 25.54 -16.52
N ASP A 202 -3.63 25.39 -15.70
CA ASP A 202 -2.28 25.88 -16.00
C ASP A 202 -1.32 24.72 -16.32
N LEU A 203 -0.98 24.61 -17.60
CA LEU A 203 -0.10 23.57 -18.11
C LEU A 203 1.32 24.06 -18.39
N SER A 204 1.64 25.32 -18.06
CA SER A 204 2.92 25.94 -18.39
C SER A 204 4.12 25.13 -17.89
N THR A 205 4.00 24.52 -16.71
CA THR A 205 5.03 23.69 -16.07
C THR A 205 5.08 22.24 -16.61
N LEU A 206 4.09 21.83 -17.41
CA LEU A 206 3.91 20.46 -17.90
C LEU A 206 4.17 20.32 -19.42
N GLN A 207 4.09 21.42 -20.18
CA GLN A 207 4.34 21.42 -21.62
C GLN A 207 5.79 21.07 -21.96
N GLY A 208 5.98 20.41 -23.11
CA GLY A 208 7.30 20.05 -23.62
C GLY A 208 7.89 18.74 -23.06
N TYR A 209 7.22 18.10 -22.11
CA TYR A 209 7.62 16.79 -21.58
C TYR A 209 6.91 15.62 -22.29
N ASP A 210 7.60 14.49 -22.41
CA ASP A 210 7.10 13.29 -23.08
C ASP A 210 6.06 12.55 -22.21
N TRP A 211 6.27 12.54 -20.89
CA TRP A 211 5.47 11.77 -19.93
C TRP A 211 4.99 12.60 -18.74
N LEU A 212 3.71 12.46 -18.40
CA LEU A 212 3.14 12.88 -17.12
C LEU A 212 2.95 11.66 -16.20
N LEU A 213 3.55 11.69 -15.02
CA LEU A 213 3.50 10.61 -14.05
C LEU A 213 2.59 11.01 -12.88
N GLY A 214 1.82 10.03 -12.38
CA GLY A 214 1.01 10.15 -11.17
C GLY A 214 1.22 8.97 -10.25
N ASN A 215 2.31 8.99 -9.48
CA ASN A 215 2.54 8.00 -8.44
C ASN A 215 1.70 8.33 -7.21
N HIS A 216 0.55 7.66 -7.05
CA HIS A 216 -0.33 7.90 -5.91
C HIS A 216 -0.75 9.37 -5.75
N SER A 217 -1.02 10.05 -6.86
CA SER A 217 -1.23 11.50 -6.96
C SER A 217 -2.60 11.99 -6.44
N ASP A 218 -3.26 11.23 -5.56
CA ASP A 218 -4.50 11.59 -4.89
C ASP A 218 -5.57 12.19 -5.83
N GLU A 219 -6.02 13.42 -5.59
CA GLU A 219 -7.03 14.14 -6.36
C GLU A 219 -6.63 14.43 -7.80
N LEU A 220 -5.34 14.41 -8.13
CA LEU A 220 -4.83 14.67 -9.48
C LEU A 220 -4.89 13.41 -10.37
N THR A 221 -5.12 12.22 -9.81
CA THR A 221 -5.18 10.96 -10.56
C THR A 221 -6.10 11.05 -11.81
N PRO A 222 -7.38 11.46 -11.72
CA PRO A 222 -8.24 11.60 -12.90
C PRO A 222 -7.83 12.75 -13.83
N TRP A 223 -7.15 13.77 -13.32
CA TRP A 223 -6.71 14.93 -14.11
C TRP A 223 -5.48 14.66 -14.97
N ILE A 224 -4.61 13.73 -14.60
CA ILE A 224 -3.36 13.46 -15.33
C ILE A 224 -3.61 13.06 -16.80
N PRO A 225 -4.55 12.15 -17.14
CA PRO A 225 -4.89 11.89 -18.54
C PRO A 225 -5.44 13.13 -19.28
N VAL A 226 -6.21 13.97 -18.60
CA VAL A 226 -6.73 15.23 -19.16
C VAL A 226 -5.58 16.18 -19.49
N MET A 227 -4.69 16.44 -18.53
CA MET A 227 -3.52 17.29 -18.70
C MET A 227 -2.58 16.76 -19.78
N ALA A 228 -2.37 15.44 -19.85
CA ALA A 228 -1.55 14.82 -20.89
C ALA A 228 -2.13 15.07 -22.28
N SER A 229 -3.45 14.92 -22.48
CA SER A 229 -4.10 15.26 -23.74
C SER A 229 -4.04 16.75 -24.07
N ARG A 230 -4.15 17.64 -23.08
CA ARG A 230 -4.07 19.10 -23.30
C ARG A 230 -2.65 19.61 -23.57
N CYS A 231 -1.61 18.94 -23.05
CA CYS A 231 -0.21 19.34 -23.26
C CYS A 231 0.22 19.13 -24.73
N SER A 232 -0.07 17.96 -25.29
CA SER A 232 0.25 17.63 -26.68
C SER A 232 -0.44 16.34 -27.11
N TYR A 233 -0.65 16.18 -28.42
CA TYR A 233 -1.07 14.91 -29.02
C TYR A 233 -0.10 13.77 -28.69
N ASN A 234 1.20 14.08 -28.55
CA ASN A 234 2.25 13.09 -28.29
C ASN A 234 2.56 12.87 -26.81
N THR A 235 2.00 13.68 -25.90
CA THR A 235 2.26 13.52 -24.46
C THR A 235 1.55 12.26 -23.94
N ARG A 236 2.29 11.47 -23.17
CA ARG A 236 1.87 10.19 -22.60
C ARG A 236 1.66 10.32 -21.11
N TYR A 237 0.99 9.34 -20.52
CA TYR A 237 0.86 9.32 -19.07
C TYR A 237 1.02 7.92 -18.47
N TRP A 238 1.39 7.92 -17.19
CA TRP A 238 1.33 6.77 -16.31
C TRP A 238 0.73 7.19 -14.98
N VAL A 239 -0.24 6.42 -14.45
CA VAL A 239 -0.84 6.68 -13.13
C VAL A 239 -0.96 5.42 -12.29
N LEU A 240 -0.79 5.55 -10.97
CA LEU A 240 -0.97 4.50 -9.97
C LEU A 240 -2.02 4.94 -8.92
N PRO A 241 -3.31 4.67 -9.17
CA PRO A 241 -4.41 5.19 -8.35
C PRO A 241 -4.46 4.59 -6.94
N CYS A 242 -4.55 5.45 -5.91
CA CYS A 242 -4.68 5.05 -4.50
C CYS A 242 -5.99 5.52 -3.84
N CYS A 243 -6.35 6.78 -4.04
CA CYS A 243 -7.45 7.49 -3.37
C CYS A 243 -8.63 7.71 -4.31
N PHE A 244 -9.84 7.67 -3.77
CA PHE A 244 -11.10 7.66 -4.54
C PHE A 244 -11.59 9.10 -4.80
N PHE A 245 -10.99 9.76 -5.78
CA PHE A 245 -11.37 11.11 -6.20
C PHE A 245 -11.97 11.08 -7.61
N ASP A 246 -13.02 11.87 -7.81
CA ASP A 246 -13.43 12.32 -9.14
C ASP A 246 -12.75 13.68 -9.41
N PHE A 247 -13.19 14.42 -10.44
CA PHE A 247 -12.55 15.67 -10.84
C PHE A 247 -12.63 16.79 -9.79
N ASN A 248 -13.80 17.07 -9.22
CA ASN A 248 -13.98 18.11 -8.19
C ASN A 248 -14.52 17.56 -6.85
N CYS A 249 -14.72 16.24 -6.74
CA CYS A 249 -15.37 15.62 -5.60
C CYS A 249 -14.78 14.25 -5.25
N LYS A 250 -15.35 13.58 -4.24
CA LYS A 250 -15.01 12.18 -3.97
C LYS A 250 -15.72 11.28 -4.97
N PHE A 251 -15.01 10.26 -5.45
CA PHE A 251 -15.60 9.28 -6.35
C PHE A 251 -16.74 8.54 -5.64
N GLU A 252 -17.94 8.67 -6.21
CA GLU A 252 -19.12 7.95 -5.77
C GLU A 252 -19.26 6.65 -6.59
N ARG A 253 -19.56 5.56 -5.89
CA ARG A 253 -19.62 4.24 -6.53
C ARG A 253 -20.83 4.16 -7.45
N SER A 254 -20.59 3.70 -8.68
CA SER A 254 -21.66 3.52 -9.66
C SER A 254 -22.29 2.12 -9.58
N GLN A 255 -21.54 1.10 -9.15
CA GLN A 255 -21.99 -0.29 -9.13
C GLN A 255 -21.62 -1.01 -7.83
N SER A 256 -22.61 -1.63 -7.17
CA SER A 256 -22.43 -2.38 -5.92
C SER A 256 -21.75 -3.75 -6.11
N THR A 257 -21.76 -4.28 -7.33
CA THR A 257 -21.30 -5.64 -7.67
C THR A 257 -19.78 -5.83 -7.63
N ASN A 258 -19.01 -4.77 -7.89
CA ASN A 258 -17.55 -4.79 -7.81
C ASN A 258 -17.04 -4.35 -6.43
N GLY A 259 -15.82 -4.72 -6.05
CA GLY A 259 -15.15 -4.11 -4.90
C GLY A 259 -14.86 -2.62 -5.16
N GLN A 260 -14.96 -1.76 -4.15
CA GLN A 260 -14.79 -0.29 -4.28
C GLN A 260 -13.51 0.11 -5.04
N TYR A 261 -12.39 -0.59 -4.79
CA TYR A 261 -11.15 -0.29 -5.52
C TYR A 261 -11.23 -0.64 -7.00
N ARG A 262 -11.83 -1.77 -7.37
CA ARG A 262 -11.98 -2.15 -8.78
C ARG A 262 -12.96 -1.23 -9.49
N ASP A 263 -14.04 -0.82 -8.84
CA ASP A 263 -14.97 0.18 -9.38
C ASP A 263 -14.26 1.50 -9.70
N TYR A 264 -13.42 1.98 -8.76
CA TYR A 264 -12.61 3.18 -8.98
C TYR A 264 -11.58 3.03 -10.10
N LEU A 265 -10.91 1.88 -10.18
CA LEU A 265 -9.97 1.57 -11.26
C LEU A 265 -10.63 1.61 -12.63
N ASN A 266 -11.84 1.03 -12.74
CA ASN A 266 -12.63 1.09 -13.98
C ASN A 266 -12.98 2.54 -14.35
N PHE A 267 -13.29 3.39 -13.37
CA PHE A 267 -13.49 4.81 -13.59
C PHE A 267 -12.22 5.48 -14.13
N VAL A 268 -11.06 5.30 -13.50
CA VAL A 268 -9.78 5.88 -13.99
C VAL A 268 -9.45 5.41 -15.41
N ASN A 269 -9.71 4.13 -15.73
CA ASN A 269 -9.57 3.59 -17.08
C ASN A 269 -10.52 4.29 -18.08
N SER A 270 -11.77 4.54 -17.68
CA SER A 270 -12.74 5.26 -18.51
C SER A 270 -12.30 6.70 -18.76
N VAL A 271 -11.79 7.40 -17.76
CA VAL A 271 -11.23 8.76 -17.91
C VAL A 271 -10.12 8.78 -18.95
N GLY A 272 -9.16 7.84 -18.90
CA GLY A 272 -8.11 7.74 -19.90
C GLY A 272 -8.64 7.51 -21.33
N SER A 273 -9.67 6.67 -21.46
CA SER A 273 -10.32 6.36 -22.75
C SER A 273 -11.07 7.59 -23.31
N GLU A 274 -11.77 8.32 -22.45
CA GLU A 274 -12.45 9.58 -22.78
C GLU A 274 -11.46 10.68 -23.13
N CYS A 275 -10.28 10.69 -22.49
CA CYS A 275 -9.13 11.51 -22.86
C CYS A 275 -8.50 11.10 -24.21
N GLY A 276 -9.01 10.03 -24.83
CA GLY A 276 -8.65 9.58 -26.16
C GLY A 276 -7.37 8.77 -26.21
N PHE A 277 -7.03 8.08 -25.12
CA PHE A 277 -5.93 7.13 -25.08
C PHE A 277 -6.42 5.70 -25.31
N GLN A 278 -5.57 4.88 -25.93
CA GLN A 278 -5.63 3.43 -25.78
C GLN A 278 -5.02 3.08 -24.43
N VAL A 279 -5.87 2.93 -23.41
CA VAL A 279 -5.44 2.73 -22.03
C VAL A 279 -5.02 1.27 -21.82
N MET A 280 -3.83 1.08 -21.28
CA MET A 280 -3.31 -0.23 -20.89
C MET A 280 -3.31 -0.36 -19.37
N GLU A 281 -3.81 -1.49 -18.84
CA GLU A 281 -3.80 -1.83 -17.40
C GLU A 281 -2.63 -2.78 -17.10
N ASP A 282 -1.91 -2.54 -16.00
CA ASP A 282 -0.93 -3.50 -15.46
C ASP A 282 -1.00 -3.56 -13.93
N VAL A 283 -0.48 -4.63 -13.35
CA VAL A 283 -0.31 -4.84 -11.91
C VAL A 283 1.17 -4.81 -11.54
N MET A 284 1.57 -3.79 -10.81
CA MET A 284 2.91 -3.58 -10.26
C MET A 284 3.29 -4.62 -9.20
N ARG A 285 4.59 -4.94 -9.10
CA ARG A 285 5.16 -5.74 -8.00
C ARG A 285 5.67 -4.85 -6.87
N ILE A 286 4.74 -4.21 -6.16
CA ILE A 286 5.02 -3.33 -5.02
C ILE A 286 4.37 -3.86 -3.72
N PRO A 287 4.84 -3.43 -2.53
CA PRO A 287 4.23 -3.80 -1.25
C PRO A 287 2.79 -3.31 -1.07
N SER A 288 2.40 -2.21 -1.72
CA SER A 288 1.04 -1.67 -1.67
C SER A 288 -0.04 -2.63 -2.18
N THR A 289 -1.23 -2.53 -1.57
CA THR A 289 -2.45 -3.18 -2.09
C THR A 289 -3.04 -2.41 -3.27
N LYS A 290 -2.65 -1.14 -3.44
CA LYS A 290 -3.05 -0.25 -4.52
C LYS A 290 -2.00 -0.29 -5.64
N ARG A 291 -1.92 -1.43 -6.32
CA ARG A 291 -0.82 -1.76 -7.23
C ARG A 291 -1.20 -1.84 -8.70
N VAL A 292 -2.41 -1.44 -9.07
CA VAL A 292 -2.83 -1.39 -10.48
C VAL A 292 -2.50 -0.04 -11.05
N CYS A 293 -1.78 -0.01 -12.16
CA CYS A 293 -1.44 1.20 -12.88
C CYS A 293 -2.10 1.24 -14.27
N TYR A 294 -2.22 2.44 -14.81
CA TYR A 294 -2.72 2.69 -16.16
C TYR A 294 -1.70 3.46 -16.97
N VAL A 295 -1.51 3.06 -18.23
CA VAL A 295 -0.57 3.66 -19.16
C VAL A 295 -1.32 4.14 -20.40
N GLY A 296 -1.15 5.40 -20.77
CA GLY A 296 -1.67 5.98 -22.02
C GLY A 296 -0.54 6.39 -22.95
N MET A 297 -0.13 5.49 -23.85
CA MET A 297 0.98 5.75 -24.79
C MET A 297 0.52 6.20 -26.18
N LYS A 298 -0.64 5.73 -26.63
CA LYS A 298 -1.14 5.92 -28.00
C LYS A 298 -2.55 6.51 -27.96
N LYS A 299 -2.83 7.43 -28.90
CA LYS A 299 -4.18 7.98 -29.08
C LYS A 299 -5.07 7.00 -29.84
N ASN A 300 -6.36 6.98 -29.50
CA ASN A 300 -7.37 6.18 -30.18
C ASN A 300 -8.07 6.93 -31.33
N TYR A 301 -7.55 8.10 -31.71
CA TYR A 301 -8.03 8.97 -32.78
C TYR A 301 -6.83 9.56 -33.54
N PRO A 302 -6.99 9.99 -34.80
CA PRO A 302 -5.89 10.56 -35.59
C PRO A 302 -5.56 12.01 -35.21
N LYS A 303 -4.33 12.46 -35.50
CA LYS A 303 -3.80 13.76 -35.05
C LYS A 303 -4.60 14.98 -35.52
N ASN A 304 -5.20 14.92 -36.71
CA ASN A 304 -6.05 15.98 -37.26
C ASN A 304 -7.35 16.21 -36.45
N GLU A 305 -7.79 15.22 -35.68
CA GLU A 305 -8.99 15.31 -34.83
C GLU A 305 -8.69 15.78 -33.40
N HIS A 306 -7.43 16.13 -33.09
CA HIS A 306 -7.01 16.46 -31.73
C HIS A 306 -7.77 17.63 -31.12
N SER A 307 -8.01 18.71 -31.88
CA SER A 307 -8.79 19.86 -31.41
C SER A 307 -10.24 19.48 -31.06
N ILE A 308 -10.88 18.65 -31.88
CA ILE A 308 -12.23 18.13 -31.65
C ILE A 308 -12.25 17.26 -30.39
N LYS A 309 -11.22 16.42 -30.21
CA LYS A 309 -11.12 15.57 -29.02
C LYS A 309 -10.95 16.40 -27.75
N LEU A 310 -10.17 17.49 -27.77
CA LEU A 310 -10.04 18.39 -26.61
C LEU A 310 -11.39 18.97 -26.18
N GLN A 311 -12.24 19.37 -27.12
CA GLN A 311 -13.61 19.85 -26.82
C GLN A 311 -14.50 18.73 -26.23
N SER A 312 -14.34 17.49 -26.70
CA SER A 312 -15.04 16.34 -26.11
C SER A 312 -14.58 16.06 -24.68
N ILE A 313 -13.29 16.21 -24.40
CA ILE A 313 -12.72 16.01 -23.06
C ILE A 313 -13.27 17.06 -22.10
N GLU A 314 -13.32 18.32 -22.53
CA GLU A 314 -13.88 19.41 -21.73
C GLU A 314 -15.34 19.14 -21.36
N ARG A 315 -16.18 18.76 -22.35
CA ARG A 315 -17.58 18.36 -22.09
C ARG A 315 -17.69 17.19 -21.12
N TYR A 316 -16.83 16.18 -21.25
CA TYR A 316 -16.81 15.03 -20.35
C TYR A 316 -16.47 15.43 -18.91
N VAL A 317 -15.41 16.22 -18.71
CA VAL A 317 -15.00 16.73 -17.39
C VAL A 317 -16.14 17.54 -16.76
N THR A 318 -16.70 18.51 -17.50
CA THR A 318 -17.81 19.34 -17.00
C THR A 318 -19.02 18.48 -16.61
N SER A 319 -19.37 17.46 -17.40
CA SER A 319 -20.51 16.58 -17.09
C SER A 319 -20.35 15.76 -15.81
N ARG A 320 -19.13 15.62 -15.29
CA ARG A 320 -18.82 14.88 -14.07
C ARG A 320 -18.59 15.76 -12.84
N CYS A 321 -18.39 17.05 -13.03
CA CYS A 321 -18.25 17.97 -11.91
C CYS A 321 -19.60 18.15 -11.22
N ASP A 322 -19.62 18.03 -9.89
CA ASP A 322 -20.82 18.21 -9.09
C ASP A 322 -21.02 19.70 -8.77
N GLU A 323 -21.86 20.38 -9.56
CA GLU A 323 -22.22 21.79 -9.38
C GLU A 323 -23.04 22.05 -8.10
N THR A 324 -23.67 21.02 -7.54
CA THR A 324 -24.56 21.18 -6.38
C THR A 324 -23.81 21.15 -5.05
N LYS A 325 -22.64 20.51 -5.01
CA LYS A 325 -21.83 20.36 -3.79
C LYS A 325 -20.64 21.31 -3.73
N TYR A 326 -20.20 21.86 -4.86
CA TYR A 326 -19.02 22.71 -4.94
C TYR A 326 -19.34 23.98 -5.72
N GLU A 327 -19.18 25.14 -5.07
CA GLU A 327 -19.48 26.45 -5.66
C GLU A 327 -18.61 26.77 -6.89
N ASN A 328 -17.48 26.09 -7.05
CA ASN A 328 -16.61 26.20 -8.22
C ASN A 328 -16.51 24.85 -8.94
N LEU A 329 -16.77 24.87 -10.26
CA LEU A 329 -16.47 23.76 -11.19
C LEU A 329 -14.97 23.45 -11.32
N ASN A 330 -14.12 24.33 -10.78
CA ASN A 330 -12.67 24.26 -10.90
C ASN A 330 -12.08 23.27 -9.91
N PHE A 331 -10.96 22.68 -10.30
CA PHE A 331 -10.16 21.84 -9.41
C PHE A 331 -9.75 22.63 -8.15
N VAL A 332 -9.94 22.02 -6.98
CA VAL A 332 -9.52 22.60 -5.70
C VAL A 332 -8.33 21.81 -5.18
N PRO A 333 -7.11 22.37 -5.24
CA PRO A 333 -5.94 21.74 -4.65
C PRO A 333 -6.14 21.52 -3.15
N ARG A 334 -5.60 20.42 -2.62
CA ARG A 334 -5.51 20.23 -1.17
C ARG A 334 -4.78 21.41 -0.49
N PRO A 335 -5.08 21.71 0.78
CA PRO A 335 -4.34 22.74 1.52
C PRO A 335 -2.85 22.40 1.64
N LYS A 336 -1.97 23.40 1.46
CA LYS A 336 -0.50 23.27 1.65
C LYS A 336 -0.13 22.69 3.02
N VAL A 337 -0.89 23.05 4.06
CA VAL A 337 -0.69 22.56 5.42
C VAL A 337 -1.69 21.44 5.72
N GLU A 338 -1.20 20.21 5.86
CA GLU A 338 -1.99 19.13 6.46
C GLU A 338 -2.26 19.46 7.93
N LYS A 339 -3.52 19.77 8.26
CA LYS A 339 -3.94 19.74 9.66
C LYS A 339 -3.74 18.29 10.14
N ILE A 340 -2.84 18.07 11.10
CA ILE A 340 -2.74 16.79 11.82
C ILE A 340 -4.12 16.56 12.43
N GLN A 341 -4.93 15.68 11.87
CA GLN A 341 -6.29 15.43 12.31
C GLN A 341 -6.32 14.04 12.93
N ASN A 342 -6.20 14.05 14.23
CA ASN A 342 -6.37 12.90 15.09
C ASN A 342 -7.17 13.41 16.29
N CYS A 343 -8.07 12.59 16.82
CA CYS A 343 -8.82 12.98 18.02
C CYS A 343 -7.93 13.33 19.21
N THR A 344 -6.59 13.15 19.13
CA THR A 344 -5.64 13.66 20.13
C THR A 344 -5.52 15.19 20.19
N LYS A 345 -6.03 15.93 19.20
CA LYS A 345 -6.17 17.40 19.28
C LYS A 345 -7.40 17.86 20.05
N MET A 346 -8.40 17.00 20.24
CA MET A 346 -9.52 17.32 21.13
C MET A 346 -8.99 17.52 22.55
N LYS A 347 -9.59 18.43 23.32
CA LYS A 347 -9.22 18.63 24.73
C LYS A 347 -9.28 17.29 25.47
N ARG A 348 -8.24 16.97 26.24
CA ARG A 348 -8.15 15.70 27.00
C ARG A 348 -9.37 15.45 27.88
N THR A 349 -9.96 16.52 28.42
CA THR A 349 -11.19 16.47 29.21
C THR A 349 -12.37 15.91 28.42
N VAL A 350 -12.55 16.32 27.16
CA VAL A 350 -13.63 15.81 26.29
C VAL A 350 -13.38 14.35 25.93
N GLN A 351 -12.12 13.98 25.61
CA GLN A 351 -11.78 12.58 25.36
C GLN A 351 -12.08 11.69 26.57
N GLN A 352 -11.73 12.14 27.78
CA GLN A 352 -12.03 11.43 29.03
C GLN A 352 -13.54 11.28 29.25
N GLN A 353 -14.33 12.33 29.03
CA GLN A 353 -15.79 12.27 29.15
C GLN A 353 -16.41 11.24 28.19
N ILE A 354 -15.93 11.17 26.94
CA ILE A 354 -16.37 10.16 25.96
C ILE A 354 -16.04 8.75 26.46
N VAL A 355 -14.78 8.55 26.89
CA VAL A 355 -14.31 7.26 27.40
C VAL A 355 -15.14 6.81 28.59
N GLU A 356 -15.37 7.69 29.57
CA GLU A 356 -16.16 7.40 30.76
C GLU A 356 -17.62 7.07 30.43
N THR A 357 -18.23 7.82 29.52
CA THR A 357 -19.61 7.58 29.07
C THR A 357 -19.75 6.18 28.47
N ILE A 358 -18.82 5.80 27.59
CA ILE A 358 -18.84 4.50 26.92
C ILE A 358 -18.53 3.39 27.92
N VAL A 359 -17.54 3.57 28.80
CA VAL A 359 -17.22 2.59 29.86
C VAL A 359 -18.43 2.34 30.76
N LYS A 360 -19.12 3.39 31.22
CA LYS A 360 -20.32 3.28 32.04
C LYS A 360 -21.41 2.47 31.32
N LYS A 361 -21.63 2.73 30.03
CA LYS A 361 -22.61 1.97 29.24
C LYS A 361 -22.20 0.50 29.04
N LEU A 362 -20.92 0.23 28.82
CA LEU A 362 -20.43 -1.15 28.69
C LEU A 362 -20.58 -1.91 30.02
N LEU A 363 -20.24 -1.28 31.14
CA LEU A 363 -20.33 -1.89 32.46
C LEU A 363 -21.76 -2.00 33.00
N SER A 364 -22.74 -1.28 32.42
CA SER A 364 -24.15 -1.45 32.80
C SER A 364 -24.70 -2.82 32.41
N VAL A 365 -24.03 -3.52 31.48
CA VAL A 365 -24.32 -4.92 31.17
C VAL A 365 -23.41 -5.78 32.04
N VAL A 366 -24.00 -6.41 33.05
CA VAL A 366 -23.25 -7.29 33.96
C VAL A 366 -22.95 -8.60 33.24
N ASN A 367 -21.68 -8.82 32.92
CA ASN A 367 -21.20 -10.05 32.31
C ASN A 367 -19.98 -10.54 33.09
N MET A 368 -20.23 -11.40 34.08
CA MET A 368 -19.20 -11.85 35.00
C MET A 368 -18.40 -13.00 34.40
N LYS A 369 -17.08 -12.88 34.45
CA LYS A 369 -16.15 -13.96 34.14
C LYS A 369 -15.33 -14.28 35.37
N GLU A 370 -15.18 -15.56 35.66
CA GLU A 370 -14.26 -16.01 36.69
C GLU A 370 -12.82 -15.83 36.21
N ASN A 371 -12.06 -15.07 36.99
CA ASN A 371 -10.64 -14.91 36.73
C ASN A 371 -9.89 -16.13 37.24
N ILE A 372 -9.46 -16.99 36.32
CA ILE A 372 -8.73 -18.23 36.59
C ILE A 372 -7.47 -17.99 37.45
N GLU A 373 -6.88 -16.80 37.41
CA GLU A 373 -5.65 -16.50 38.16
C GLU A 373 -5.88 -15.89 39.54
N THR A 374 -6.92 -15.07 39.70
CA THR A 374 -7.17 -14.38 40.99
C THR A 374 -8.33 -15.00 41.78
N GLY A 375 -9.07 -15.95 41.19
CA GLY A 375 -10.28 -16.54 41.77
C GLY A 375 -11.42 -15.52 41.98
N LYS A 376 -11.31 -14.33 41.38
CA LYS A 376 -12.28 -13.24 41.53
C LYS A 376 -13.15 -13.14 40.29
N SER A 377 -14.44 -12.91 40.49
CA SER A 377 -15.34 -12.55 39.41
C SER A 377 -15.00 -11.16 38.89
N TRP A 378 -14.88 -11.03 37.57
CA TRP A 378 -14.55 -9.78 36.88
C TRP A 378 -15.62 -9.49 35.82
N ASN A 379 -16.27 -8.33 35.92
CA ASN A 379 -17.26 -7.88 34.95
C ASN A 379 -16.57 -7.42 33.67
N MET A 380 -16.72 -8.17 32.59
CA MET A 380 -16.16 -7.79 31.29
C MET A 380 -17.02 -6.78 30.51
N GLY A 381 -18.19 -6.45 31.04
CA GLY A 381 -19.16 -5.59 30.38
C GLY A 381 -19.80 -6.21 29.14
N GLY A 382 -20.62 -5.40 28.49
CA GLY A 382 -21.28 -5.72 27.23
C GLY A 382 -20.43 -5.41 25.99
N SER A 383 -21.08 -5.51 24.84
CA SER A 383 -20.58 -5.11 23.53
C SER A 383 -21.56 -4.11 22.93
N LEU A 384 -21.07 -2.94 22.53
CA LEU A 384 -21.89 -1.84 22.05
C LEU A 384 -21.58 -1.54 20.58
N PRO A 385 -22.57 -1.52 19.67
CA PRO A 385 -22.34 -1.07 18.29
C PRO A 385 -21.80 0.36 18.23
N LEU A 386 -20.85 0.62 17.32
CA LEU A 386 -20.21 1.95 17.23
C LEU A 386 -21.20 3.09 16.96
N HIS A 387 -22.29 2.83 16.24
CA HIS A 387 -23.31 3.83 15.96
C HIS A 387 -24.13 4.18 17.23
N GLU A 388 -24.46 3.18 18.06
CA GLU A 388 -25.10 3.41 19.37
C GLU A 388 -24.15 4.13 20.33
N ALA A 389 -22.87 3.76 20.32
CA ALA A 389 -21.86 4.45 21.11
C ALA A 389 -21.75 5.93 20.75
N ALA A 390 -21.90 6.28 19.47
CA ALA A 390 -21.93 7.66 19.01
C ALA A 390 -23.21 8.39 19.42
N ALA A 391 -24.36 7.69 19.48
CA ALA A 391 -25.63 8.26 19.91
C ALA A 391 -25.65 8.70 21.38
N LEU A 392 -24.80 8.10 22.23
CA LEU A 392 -24.64 8.46 23.64
C LEU A 392 -23.95 9.82 23.86
N LEU A 393 -23.27 10.35 22.85
CA LEU A 393 -22.52 11.60 22.94
C LEU A 393 -23.45 12.78 22.66
N ASP A 394 -23.28 13.90 23.37
CA ASP A 394 -24.05 15.11 23.11
C ASP A 394 -23.74 15.71 21.73
N GLU A 395 -24.62 16.58 21.26
CA GLU A 395 -24.51 17.17 19.91
C GLU A 395 -23.21 17.96 19.72
N LYS A 396 -22.78 18.67 20.77
CA LYS A 396 -21.52 19.41 20.78
C LYS A 396 -20.32 18.49 20.57
N THR A 397 -20.21 17.40 21.34
CA THR A 397 -19.11 16.44 21.24
C THR A 397 -19.13 15.69 19.91
N ARG A 398 -20.33 15.35 19.39
CA ARG A 398 -20.47 14.75 18.06
C ARG A 398 -19.97 15.68 16.96
N ASN A 399 -20.25 16.97 17.05
CA ASN A 399 -19.78 17.96 16.07
C ASN A 399 -18.28 18.22 16.18
N GLU A 400 -17.73 18.29 17.40
CA GLU A 400 -16.27 18.35 17.62
C GLU A 400 -15.56 17.11 17.04
N MET A 401 -16.15 15.92 17.19
CA MET A 401 -15.62 14.68 16.59
C MET A 401 -15.76 14.61 15.07
N LYS A 402 -16.79 15.21 14.46
CA LYS A 402 -16.94 15.27 12.99
C LYS A 402 -15.86 16.13 12.35
N ASN A 403 -15.40 17.17 13.06
CA ASN A 403 -14.37 18.09 12.59
C ASN A 403 -12.94 17.51 12.73
N GLU A 404 -12.78 16.40 13.44
CA GLU A 404 -11.50 15.71 13.64
C GLU A 404 -11.50 14.35 12.91
N CYS A 405 -10.58 14.14 11.95
CA CYS A 405 -10.53 12.88 11.21
C CYS A 405 -10.22 11.68 12.13
N GLY A 406 -11.01 10.62 11.93
CA GLY A 406 -10.88 9.32 12.61
C GLY A 406 -12.14 8.86 13.34
N GLY A 407 -13.01 9.80 13.75
CA GLY A 407 -14.28 9.50 14.42
C GLY A 407 -14.15 8.66 15.70
N LEU A 408 -15.29 8.20 16.21
CA LEU A 408 -15.37 7.47 17.50
C LEU A 408 -14.50 6.20 17.50
N GLN A 409 -14.52 5.47 16.39
CA GLN A 409 -13.78 4.23 16.23
C GLN A 409 -12.27 4.43 16.41
N THR A 410 -11.71 5.51 15.89
CA THR A 410 -10.28 5.80 16.04
C THR A 410 -9.94 6.23 17.45
N LEU A 411 -10.78 7.04 18.08
CA LEU A 411 -10.63 7.40 19.49
C LEU A 411 -10.58 6.14 20.38
N MET A 412 -11.53 5.21 20.21
CA MET A 412 -11.56 3.96 20.96
C MET A 412 -10.30 3.10 20.71
N ARG A 413 -9.77 3.08 19.48
CA ARG A 413 -8.50 2.40 19.16
C ARG A 413 -7.29 3.04 19.84
N ASN A 414 -7.27 4.36 20.01
CA ASN A 414 -6.20 5.06 20.71
C ASN A 414 -6.18 4.72 22.21
N TYR A 415 -7.36 4.58 22.82
CA TYR A 415 -7.56 4.04 24.17
C TYR A 415 -7.46 2.50 24.21
N HIS A 416 -6.43 1.96 23.55
CA HIS A 416 -6.20 0.52 23.39
C HIS A 416 -6.08 -0.24 24.72
N GLN A 417 -5.67 0.42 25.79
CA GLN A 417 -5.63 -0.20 27.12
C GLN A 417 -7.02 -0.63 27.56
N ILE A 418 -8.03 0.18 27.26
CA ILE A 418 -9.41 0.07 27.75
C ILE A 418 -10.26 -0.72 26.76
N PHE A 419 -10.20 -0.38 25.47
CA PHE A 419 -11.15 -0.86 24.48
C PHE A 419 -10.56 -1.87 23.48
N GLN A 420 -11.44 -2.72 22.99
CA GLN A 420 -11.23 -3.57 21.82
C GLN A 420 -12.42 -3.39 20.87
N ILE A 421 -12.14 -3.34 19.57
CA ILE A 421 -13.18 -3.28 18.54
C ILE A 421 -13.24 -4.63 17.82
N ARG A 422 -14.41 -5.28 17.82
CA ARG A 422 -14.67 -6.54 17.12
C ARG A 422 -15.99 -6.43 16.35
N ASN A 423 -15.98 -6.80 15.07
CA ASN A 423 -17.17 -6.83 14.22
C ASN A 423 -18.02 -5.54 14.27
N GLY A 424 -17.38 -4.37 14.32
CA GLY A 424 -18.07 -3.08 14.38
C GLY A 424 -18.58 -2.67 15.77
N ASN A 425 -18.33 -3.48 16.81
CA ASN A 425 -18.72 -3.20 18.18
C ASN A 425 -17.50 -2.83 19.05
N VAL A 426 -17.70 -1.90 19.98
CA VAL A 426 -16.75 -1.57 21.05
C VAL A 426 -17.09 -2.39 22.30
N GLN A 427 -16.06 -2.93 22.94
CA GLN A 427 -16.15 -3.67 24.19
C GLN A 427 -14.91 -3.39 25.05
N LEU A 428 -14.98 -3.69 26.35
CA LEU A 428 -13.79 -3.64 27.20
C LEU A 428 -12.78 -4.70 26.76
N ARG A 429 -11.51 -4.36 26.87
CA ARG A 429 -10.42 -5.25 26.49
C ARG A 429 -10.11 -6.21 27.63
N ASP A 430 -10.38 -7.49 27.38
CA ASP A 430 -9.94 -8.56 28.26
C ASP A 430 -8.47 -8.94 27.96
N TRP A 431 -7.56 -8.53 28.86
CA TRP A 431 -6.13 -8.84 28.75
C TRP A 431 -5.78 -10.28 29.22
N SER A 432 -6.68 -10.99 29.89
CA SER A 432 -6.47 -12.40 30.27
C SER A 432 -6.48 -13.34 29.04
N LEU A 433 -7.27 -13.00 28.01
CA LEU A 433 -7.40 -13.80 26.78
C LEU A 433 -6.29 -13.54 25.75
N THR A 434 -5.48 -12.50 25.92
CA THR A 434 -4.49 -12.09 24.92
C THR A 434 -3.23 -12.98 24.83
N GLN A 435 -3.16 -14.10 25.53
CA GLN A 435 -1.99 -14.99 25.50
C GLN A 435 -1.83 -15.89 24.25
N THR A 436 -2.74 -15.87 23.27
CA THR A 436 -2.71 -16.81 22.12
C THR A 436 -2.25 -16.24 20.78
N ARG A 437 -1.57 -15.09 20.74
CA ARG A 437 -0.71 -14.74 19.60
C ARG A 437 0.75 -14.94 19.98
N ARG A 438 1.26 -16.13 19.63
CA ARG A 438 2.68 -16.52 19.58
C ARG A 438 3.61 -15.32 19.78
N LYS A 439 4.26 -15.26 20.95
CA LYS A 439 5.48 -14.48 21.14
C LYS A 439 6.38 -14.79 19.95
N ARG A 440 6.46 -13.88 18.97
CA ARG A 440 7.66 -13.77 18.14
C ARG A 440 8.79 -13.69 19.15
N LYS A 441 9.73 -14.63 19.11
CA LYS A 441 10.89 -14.70 20.00
C LYS A 441 11.63 -13.35 19.96
N ARG A 442 11.22 -12.38 20.79
CA ARG A 442 12.09 -11.31 21.28
C ARG A 442 12.88 -11.96 22.41
N LYS A 443 13.90 -12.73 22.02
CA LYS A 443 14.93 -13.17 22.97
C LYS A 443 15.68 -11.91 23.42
N HIS A 444 15.82 -11.75 24.74
CA HIS A 444 16.80 -10.93 25.47
C HIS A 444 16.50 -9.51 25.99
N LEU A 445 15.26 -9.00 26.09
CA LEU A 445 15.04 -7.66 26.70
C LEU A 445 13.87 -7.54 27.69
N ALA A 446 13.24 -8.64 28.12
CA ALA A 446 12.01 -8.57 28.91
C ALA A 446 12.22 -8.32 30.41
N ASP A 447 13.37 -8.68 30.99
CA ASP A 447 13.57 -8.63 32.44
C ASP A 447 13.99 -7.25 32.98
N SER A 448 14.15 -6.24 32.10
CA SER A 448 14.56 -4.88 32.49
C SER A 448 13.62 -3.76 32.03
N ALA A 449 12.45 -4.09 31.46
CA ALA A 449 11.52 -3.07 30.96
C ALA A 449 10.71 -2.45 32.11
N VAL A 450 11.06 -1.21 32.49
CA VAL A 450 10.32 -0.44 33.51
C VAL A 450 8.92 -0.08 32.98
N LYS A 451 7.89 -0.39 33.76
CA LYS A 451 6.50 -0.01 33.46
C LYS A 451 6.32 1.49 33.69
N THR A 452 6.08 2.24 32.62
CA THR A 452 5.98 3.72 32.68
C THR A 452 4.55 4.26 32.62
N LYS A 453 3.57 3.42 32.26
CA LYS A 453 2.16 3.82 32.14
C LYS A 453 1.29 3.15 33.19
N GLN A 454 0.44 3.95 33.83
CA GLN A 454 -0.56 3.50 34.80
C GLN A 454 -1.58 2.54 34.18
N CYS A 455 -2.01 1.55 34.96
CA CYS A 455 -3.03 0.59 34.55
C CYS A 455 -4.43 1.19 34.75
N TRP A 456 -5.12 1.54 33.65
CA TRP A 456 -6.50 2.03 33.74
C TRP A 456 -7.43 1.05 34.45
N PHE A 457 -7.33 -0.25 34.17
CA PHE A 457 -8.18 -1.24 34.86
C PHE A 457 -7.92 -1.31 36.36
N HIS A 458 -6.68 -1.10 36.80
CA HIS A 458 -6.38 -1.09 38.23
C HIS A 458 -6.96 0.14 38.94
N ILE A 459 -6.94 1.30 38.25
CA ILE A 459 -7.34 2.58 38.84
C ILE A 459 -8.84 2.85 38.72
N SER A 460 -9.47 2.44 37.62
CA SER A 460 -10.77 2.95 37.21
C SER A 460 -11.83 1.87 36.97
N HIS A 461 -11.45 0.60 36.86
CA HIS A 461 -12.44 -0.48 36.73
C HIS A 461 -12.97 -0.90 38.11
N PRO A 462 -14.29 -1.08 38.30
CA PRO A 462 -14.87 -1.44 39.61
C PRO A 462 -14.27 -2.71 40.22
N ASP A 463 -14.04 -3.74 39.41
CA ASP A 463 -13.44 -5.01 39.85
C ASP A 463 -11.90 -5.02 39.81
N GLY A 464 -11.27 -3.88 39.52
CA GLY A 464 -9.83 -3.77 39.34
C GLY A 464 -9.29 -4.45 38.07
N CYS A 465 -7.97 -4.61 38.03
CA CYS A 465 -7.30 -5.24 36.89
C CYS A 465 -7.47 -6.76 36.90
N PRO A 466 -7.84 -7.39 35.77
CA PRO A 466 -7.94 -8.85 35.68
C PRO A 466 -6.58 -9.57 35.63
N LEU A 467 -5.45 -8.86 35.79
CA LEU A 467 -4.11 -9.46 35.82
C LEU A 467 -3.41 -9.12 37.13
N SER A 468 -2.50 -9.98 37.59
CA SER A 468 -1.60 -9.63 38.69
C SER A 468 -0.59 -8.56 38.26
N ASN A 469 0.00 -7.82 39.21
CA ASN A 469 1.03 -6.82 38.89
C ASN A 469 2.19 -7.46 38.11
N ALA A 470 2.61 -8.68 38.42
CA ALA A 470 3.70 -9.35 37.69
C ALA A 470 3.39 -9.60 36.19
N LYS A 471 2.11 -9.80 35.83
CA LYS A 471 1.70 -10.17 34.46
C LYS A 471 1.09 -9.00 33.66
N CYS A 472 0.64 -7.95 34.34
CA CYS A 472 0.13 -6.78 33.66
C CYS A 472 1.27 -6.00 33.01
N ASN A 473 1.11 -5.60 31.75
CA ASN A 473 2.08 -4.75 31.04
C ASN A 473 2.07 -3.29 31.52
N PHE A 474 1.19 -2.94 32.45
CA PHE A 474 0.98 -1.60 32.99
C PHE A 474 1.22 -1.58 34.50
N LEU A 475 1.50 -0.40 35.04
CA LEU A 475 1.86 -0.19 36.44
C LEU A 475 0.60 -0.30 37.34
N HIS A 476 0.69 -1.10 38.41
CA HIS A 476 -0.32 -1.18 39.48
C HIS A 476 0.27 -0.48 40.72
N GLY A 477 -0.07 0.78 40.93
CA GLY A 477 0.41 1.60 42.06
C GLY A 477 0.91 2.97 41.63
N ASN A 478 0.93 3.92 42.57
CA ASN A 478 1.54 5.22 42.36
C ASN A 478 3.06 5.08 42.62
N GLN A 479 3.88 5.61 41.71
CA GLN A 479 5.23 6.03 42.12
C GLN A 479 5.11 7.31 42.93
#